data_AF-A0A3E3E2L8-F1
#
_entry.id   AF-A0A3E3E2L8-F1
#
_cell.length_a   1.000
_cell.length_b   1.000
_cell.length_c   1.000
_cell.angle_alpha   90.00
_cell.angle_beta   90.00
_cell.angle_gamma   90.00
#
_symmetry.space_group_name_H-M   'P 1'
#
loop_
_entity.id
_entity.type
_entity.pdbx_description
1 polymer ?
#
loop_
_entity_poly.entity_id
_entity_poly.type
_entity_poly.pdbx_seq_one_letter_code
_entity_poly.pdbx_strand_id
1 'polypeptide(L)'
;MDHFEKEQLAISICRNCKDKTFIYKGAVKDWINQIGSFSIVYDENCCGATQNVLFCFVGQDTSILLTAEAFLDFFDQCEPE
;
A
#
# COMPACT_ATOMS: atom_id res chain seq x y z
N MET A 1 -10.83 -14.50 -4.04
CA MET A 1 -9.59 -14.25 -3.28
C MET A 1 -9.99 -13.99 -1.85
N ASP A 2 -9.64 -14.89 -0.94
CA ASP A 2 -9.88 -14.69 0.49
C ASP A 2 -8.93 -13.64 1.08
N HIS A 3 -9.11 -13.34 2.37
CA HIS A 3 -8.31 -12.33 3.05
C HIS A 3 -6.81 -12.65 3.05
N PHE A 4 -6.46 -13.92 3.27
CA PHE A 4 -5.07 -14.37 3.33
C PHE A 4 -4.40 -14.29 1.96
N GLU A 5 -5.10 -14.72 0.90
CA GLU A 5 -4.62 -14.62 -0.47
C GLU A 5 -4.37 -13.16 -0.89
N LYS A 6 -5.28 -12.24 -0.53
CA LYS A 6 -5.12 -10.80 -0.81
C LYS A 6 -3.90 -10.21 -0.10
N GLU A 7 -3.69 -10.57 1.17
CA GLU A 7 -2.54 -10.11 1.94
C GLU A 7 -1.21 -10.60 1.35
N GLN A 8 -1.11 -11.89 1.01
CA GLN A 8 0.09 -12.43 0.37
C GLN A 8 0.38 -11.78 -0.98
N LEU A 9 -0.66 -11.48 -1.77
CA LEU A 9 -0.50 -10.75 -3.03
C LEU A 9 0.03 -9.33 -2.79
N ALA A 10 -0.57 -8.59 -1.86
CA ALA A 10 -0.15 -7.24 -1.53
C ALA A 10 1.31 -7.19 -1.00
N ILE A 11 1.71 -8.17 -0.19
CA ILE A 11 3.10 -8.35 0.27
C ILE A 11 4.03 -8.58 -0.93
N SER A 12 3.64 -9.48 -1.84
CA SER A 12 4.44 -9.80 -3.03
C SER A 12 4.64 -8.56 -3.91
N ILE A 13 3.58 -7.79 -4.14
CA ILE A 13 3.64 -6.53 -4.91
C ILE A 13 4.59 -5.55 -4.24
N CYS A 14 4.44 -5.29 -2.94
CA CYS A 14 5.33 -4.36 -2.22
C CYS A 14 6.81 -4.78 -2.31
N ARG A 15 7.10 -6.08 -2.20
CA ARG A 15 8.47 -6.60 -2.33
C ARG A 15 9.02 -6.46 -3.75
N ASN A 16 8.22 -6.74 -4.76
CA ASN A 16 8.62 -6.67 -6.18
C ASN A 16 8.72 -5.23 -6.71
N CYS A 17 8.00 -4.32 -6.07
CA CYS A 17 7.99 -2.89 -6.37
C CYS A 17 8.86 -2.08 -5.41
N LYS A 18 9.66 -2.75 -4.57
CA LYS A 18 10.61 -2.09 -3.70
C LYS A 18 11.51 -1.16 -4.53
N ASP A 19 11.70 0.05 -4.02
CA ASP A 19 12.51 1.12 -4.63
C ASP A 19 11.94 1.67 -5.96
N LYS A 20 10.69 1.35 -6.32
CA LYS A 20 9.98 1.97 -7.46
C LYS A 20 9.02 3.05 -7.00
N THR A 21 8.96 4.13 -7.76
CA THR A 21 7.93 5.18 -7.62
C THR A 21 6.77 4.95 -8.57
N PHE A 22 5.61 5.38 -8.10
CA PHE A 22 4.35 5.32 -8.80
C PHE A 22 3.63 6.65 -8.70
N ILE A 23 2.87 7.00 -9.74
CA ILE A 23 1.96 8.13 -9.76
C ILE A 23 0.54 7.60 -9.62
N TYR A 24 -0.20 8.08 -8.63
CA TYR A 24 -1.61 7.74 -8.48
C TYR A 24 -2.48 8.53 -9.47
N LYS A 25 -3.30 7.82 -10.25
CA LYS A 25 -4.20 8.38 -11.28
C LYS A 25 -5.68 8.17 -10.99
N GLY A 26 -6.00 7.63 -9.81
CA GLY A 26 -7.36 7.28 -9.47
C GLY A 26 -8.23 8.42 -8.96
N ALA A 27 -9.42 8.09 -8.47
CA ALA A 27 -10.46 9.07 -8.11
C ALA A 27 -10.34 9.67 -6.69
N VAL A 28 -9.41 9.18 -5.85
CA VAL A 28 -9.21 9.72 -4.50
C VAL A 28 -8.57 11.10 -4.63
N LYS A 29 -9.39 12.15 -4.50
CA LYS A 29 -9.04 13.55 -4.80
C LYS A 29 -7.71 14.03 -4.19
N ASP A 30 -7.47 13.70 -2.93
CA ASP A 30 -6.27 14.15 -2.20
C ASP A 30 -4.99 13.44 -2.66
N TRP A 31 -5.13 12.36 -3.42
CA TRP A 31 -4.03 11.53 -3.91
C TRP A 31 -3.79 11.66 -5.42
N ILE A 32 -4.65 12.37 -6.16
CA ILE A 32 -4.50 12.54 -7.62
C ILE A 32 -3.14 13.16 -7.94
N ASN A 33 -2.38 12.50 -8.82
CA ASN A 33 -1.01 12.86 -9.23
C ASN A 33 0.02 12.85 -8.08
N GLN A 34 -0.29 12.27 -6.92
CA GLN A 34 0.72 12.05 -5.90
C GLN A 34 1.71 10.99 -6.37
N ILE A 35 2.99 11.29 -6.19
CA ILE A 35 4.10 10.41 -6.51
C ILE A 35 4.62 9.82 -5.21
N GLY A 36 4.74 8.50 -5.18
CA GLY A 36 5.09 7.80 -3.95
C GLY A 36 5.53 6.37 -4.18
N SER A 37 5.78 5.68 -3.07
CA SER A 37 6.20 4.28 -3.07
C SER A 37 5.35 3.45 -2.11
N PHE A 38 5.27 2.15 -2.39
CA PHE A 38 4.53 1.21 -1.56
C PHE A 38 5.45 0.57 -0.52
N SER A 39 4.97 0.48 0.72
CA SER A 39 5.68 -0.12 1.84
C SER A 39 4.76 -0.99 2.69
N ILE A 40 5.35 -1.98 3.36
CA ILE A 40 4.63 -2.84 4.31
C ILE A 40 4.85 -2.25 5.70
N VAL A 41 3.78 -2.10 6.47
CA VAL A 41 3.80 -1.63 7.85
C VAL A 41 3.36 -2.78 8.75
N TYR A 42 4.24 -3.16 9.67
CA TYR A 42 3.95 -4.14 10.69
C TYR A 42 3.46 -3.39 11.94
N ASP A 43 2.27 -3.75 12.44
CA ASP A 43 1.76 -3.20 13.69
C ASP A 43 2.65 -3.67 14.85
N GLU A 44 3.56 -2.80 15.31
CA GLU A 44 4.44 -3.04 16.46
C GLU A 44 3.70 -2.76 17.78
N ASN A 45 2.47 -3.25 17.94
CA ASN A 45 1.74 -3.11 19.19
C ASN A 45 2.50 -3.81 20.33
N CYS A 46 3.07 -3.01 21.25
CA CYS A 46 3.90 -3.44 22.36
C CYS A 46 3.16 -4.29 23.43
N CYS A 47 1.83 -4.42 23.32
CA CYS A 47 0.99 -5.16 24.26
C CYS A 47 0.34 -6.42 23.67
N GLY A 48 0.67 -6.78 22.43
CA GLY A 48 0.20 -8.01 21.79
C GLY A 48 0.35 -7.90 20.27
N ALA A 49 0.96 -8.90 19.65
CA ALA A 49 1.10 -8.94 18.19
C ALA A 49 -0.28 -9.05 17.53
N THR A 50 -0.88 -7.93 17.18
CA THR A 50 -1.87 -7.89 16.12
C THR A 50 -1.12 -8.30 14.85
N GLN A 51 -1.30 -9.54 14.41
CA GLN A 51 -0.70 -10.10 13.20
C GLN A 51 -1.22 -9.42 11.91
N ASN A 52 -1.82 -8.24 12.01
CA ASN A 52 -2.41 -7.54 10.90
C ASN A 52 -1.31 -6.84 10.12
N VAL A 53 -1.08 -7.31 8.89
CA VAL A 53 -0.18 -6.63 7.95
C VAL A 53 -0.94 -5.45 7.36
N LEU A 54 -0.40 -4.24 7.56
CA LEU A 54 -0.89 -3.04 6.91
C LEU A 54 0.02 -2.66 5.76
N PHE A 55 -0.55 -1.93 4.80
CA PHE A 55 0.17 -1.43 3.64
C PHE A 55 0.14 0.08 3.66
N CYS A 56 1.18 0.72 3.15
CA CYS A 56 1.28 2.16 3.12
C CYS A 56 1.72 2.63 1.75
N PHE A 57 1.03 3.63 1.20
CA PHE A 57 1.54 4.41 0.09
C PHE A 57 2.12 5.71 0.64
N VAL A 58 3.43 5.87 0.47
CA VAL A 58 4.23 6.98 1.00
C VAL A 58 4.47 7.95 -0.13
N GLY A 59 3.71 9.05 -0.15
CA GLY A 59 3.92 10.18 -1.05
C GLY A 59 5.00 11.14 -0.54
N GLN A 60 5.19 12.26 -1.24
CA GLN A 60 6.19 13.27 -0.84
C GLN A 60 5.86 13.94 0.50
N ASP A 61 4.60 14.36 0.68
CA ASP A 61 4.16 15.14 1.84
C ASP A 61 3.24 14.37 2.79
N THR A 62 2.71 13.23 2.35
CA THR A 62 1.67 12.49 3.08
C THR A 62 1.77 10.99 2.83
N SER A 63 1.25 10.22 3.77
CA SER A 63 1.22 8.76 3.74
C SER A 63 -0.20 8.27 4.02
N ILE A 64 -0.65 7.24 3.31
CA ILE A 64 -1.94 6.59 3.57
C ILE A 64 -1.73 5.13 3.96
N LEU A 65 -2.31 4.75 5.11
CA LEU A 65 -2.40 3.36 5.54
C LEU A 65 -3.62 2.70 4.92
N LEU A 66 -3.43 1.49 4.41
CA LEU A 66 -4.38 0.71 3.64
C LEU A 66 -4.41 -0.73 4.17
N THR A 67 -5.59 -1.35 4.14
CA THR A 67 -5.73 -2.80 4.26
C THR A 67 -5.24 -3.47 2.97
N ALA A 68 -5.03 -4.80 2.98
CA ALA A 68 -4.66 -5.54 1.77
C ALA A 68 -5.64 -5.30 0.60
N GLU A 69 -6.94 -5.28 0.88
CA GLU A 69 -7.96 -5.03 -0.15
C GLU A 69 -7.89 -3.61 -0.71
N ALA A 70 -7.86 -2.60 0.17
CA ALA A 70 -7.77 -1.21 -0.26
C ALA A 70 -6.43 -0.93 -0.98
N PHE A 71 -5.36 -1.61 -0.60
CA PHE A 71 -4.06 -1.53 -1.27
C PHE A 71 -4.14 -2.03 -2.72
N LEU A 72 -4.78 -3.18 -2.96
CA LEU A 72 -4.87 -3.75 -4.30
C LEU A 72 -5.69 -2.84 -5.23
N ASP A 73 -6.82 -2.31 -4.73
CA ASP A 73 -7.64 -1.35 -5.48
C ASP A 73 -6.89 -0.04 -5.74
N PHE A 74 -6.09 0.43 -4.77
CA PHE A 74 -5.28 1.63 -4.92
C PHE A 74 -4.15 1.43 -5.93
N PHE A 75 -3.47 0.28 -5.88
CA PHE A 75 -2.36 -0.09 -6.76
C PHE A 75 -2.79 -0.20 -8.22
N ASP A 76 -4.01 -0.72 -8.49
CA ASP A 76 -4.57 -0.82 -9.85
C ASP A 76 -4.73 0.56 -10.51
N GLN A 77 -4.82 1.63 -9.72
CA GLN A 77 -4.93 3.00 -10.20
C GLN A 77 -3.61 3.78 -10.15
N CYS A 78 -2.50 3.08 -9.94
CA CYS A 78 -1.15 3.63 -9.99
C CYS A 78 -0.42 3.23 -11.26
N GLU A 79 0.33 4.17 -11.83
CA GLU A 79 1.22 3.93 -12.97
C GLU A 79 2.68 4.10 -12.52
N PRO A 80 3.65 3.33 -13.06
CA PRO A 80 5.06 3.64 -12.86
C PRO A 80 5.39 5.07 -13.29
N GLU A 81 6.17 5.78 -12.49
CA GLU A 81 6.70 7.10 -12.84
C GLU A 81 7.74 7.03 -13.98
#